data_AF-F6HMK4-F1
#
_entry.id   AF-F6HMK4-F1
#
_cell.length_a   1.000
_cell.length_b   1.000
_cell.length_c   1.000
_cell.angle_alpha   90.00
_cell.angle_beta   90.00
_cell.angle_gamma   90.00
#
_symmetry.space_group_name_H-M   'P 1'
#
loop_
_entity.id
_entity.type
_entity.pdbx_description
1 polymer ?
#
loop_
_entity_poly.entity_id
_entity_poly.type
_entity_poly.pdbx_seq_one_letter_code
_entity_poly.pdbx_strand_id
1 'polypeptide(L)'
;MEHTYQYAWIIPFLPLPIPMLLGVGLLLFPTATKNLRRMWSFTSVLLLSIDMTFSVNLSIHQINSSSIYQYVWSWTINNDFSLEFGYLIDPLTSIK
;
A
#
# COMPACT_ATOMS: atom_id res chain seq x y z
N MET A 1 0.37 -9.56 18.15
CA MET A 1 1.23 -8.54 17.51
C MET A 1 1.60 -8.92 16.07
N GLU A 2 1.65 -10.21 15.71
CA GLU A 2 1.98 -10.66 14.34
C GLU A 2 0.95 -10.27 13.27
N HIS A 3 -0.35 -10.23 13.59
CA HIS A 3 -1.39 -9.90 12.62
C HIS A 3 -1.23 -8.49 11.99
N THR A 4 -0.75 -7.50 12.75
CA THR A 4 -0.57 -6.14 12.22
C THR A 4 0.52 -6.09 11.15
N TYR A 5 1.60 -6.87 11.33
CA TYR A 5 2.69 -6.99 10.37
C TYR A 5 2.32 -7.86 9.16
N GLN A 6 1.42 -8.84 9.33
CA GLN A 6 0.86 -9.64 8.22
C GLN A 6 0.00 -8.83 7.26
N TYR A 7 -0.56 -7.69 7.68
CA TYR A 7 -1.37 -6.82 6.81
C TYR A 7 -0.62 -5.60 6.29
N ALA A 8 0.64 -5.40 6.70
CA ALA A 8 1.45 -4.27 6.27
C ALA A 8 1.67 -4.23 4.75
N TRP A 9 1.68 -5.38 4.07
CA TRP A 9 1.77 -5.43 2.61
C TRP A 9 0.59 -4.76 1.90
N ILE A 10 -0.55 -4.54 2.57
CA ILE A 10 -1.75 -3.92 1.98
C ILE A 10 -1.60 -2.41 1.83
N ILE A 11 -0.79 -1.76 2.69
CA ILE A 11 -0.55 -0.30 2.69
C ILE A 11 -0.20 0.23 1.29
N PRO A 12 0.82 -0.30 0.57
CA PRO A 12 1.14 0.17 -0.77
C PRO A 12 0.09 -0.13 -1.84
N PHE A 13 -0.81 -1.11 -1.61
CA PHE A 13 -1.90 -1.43 -2.54
C PHE A 13 -3.15 -0.60 -2.29
N LEU A 14 -3.36 -0.09 -1.08
CA LEU A 14 -4.52 0.69 -0.71
C LEU A 14 -4.74 1.95 -1.59
N PRO A 15 -3.71 2.71 -2.02
CA PRO A 15 -3.92 3.88 -2.88
C PRO A 15 -4.17 3.54 -4.36
N LEU A 16 -3.97 2.30 -4.82
CA LEU A 16 -4.04 1.93 -6.25
C LEU A 16 -5.45 1.81 -6.85
N PRO A 17 -6.50 1.35 -6.14
CA PRO A 17 -7.83 1.19 -6.70
C PRO A 17 -8.43 2.48 -7.26
N ILE A 18 -8.23 3.62 -6.58
CA ILE A 18 -8.84 4.89 -7.00
C ILE A 18 -8.25 5.42 -8.32
N PRO A 19 -6.92 5.54 -8.49
CA PRO A 19 -6.30 5.88 -9.77
C PRO A 19 -6.67 4.90 -10.89
N MET A 20 -6.74 3.60 -10.60
CA MET A 20 -7.07 2.59 -11.60
C MET A 20 -8.53 2.73 -12.08
N LEU A 21 -9.47 2.95 -11.17
CA LEU A 21 -10.88 3.23 -11.50
C LEU A 21 -11.05 4.52 -12.29
N LEU A 22 -10.32 5.58 -11.93
CA LEU A 22 -10.29 6.83 -12.70
C LEU A 22 -9.68 6.64 -14.09
N GLY A 23 -8.61 5.86 -14.21
CA GLY A 23 -7.94 5.56 -15.48
C GLY A 23 -8.85 4.79 -16.44
N VAL A 24 -9.49 3.72 -15.96
CA VAL A 24 -10.47 2.95 -16.75
C VAL A 24 -11.70 3.79 -17.08
N GLY A 25 -12.20 4.57 -16.13
CA GLY A 25 -13.33 5.47 -16.34
C GLY A 25 -13.05 6.55 -17.40
N LEU A 26 -11.82 7.08 -17.45
CA LEU A 26 -11.40 8.03 -18.50
C LEU A 26 -11.36 7.38 -19.88
N LEU A 27 -10.96 6.11 -19.97
CA LEU A 27 -10.86 5.37 -21.23
C LEU A 27 -12.25 5.05 -21.80
N LEU A 28 -13.20 4.63 -20.96
CA LEU A 28 -14.54 4.23 -21.39
C LEU A 28 -15.50 5.42 -21.55
N PHE A 29 -15.47 6.37 -20.62
CA PHE A 29 -16.43 7.49 -20.57
C PHE A 29 -15.74 8.81 -20.18
N PRO A 30 -14.96 9.42 -21.09
CA PRO A 30 -14.12 10.58 -20.78
C PRO A 30 -14.90 11.79 -20.26
N THR A 31 -16.09 12.06 -20.80
CA THR A 31 -16.91 13.23 -20.43
C THR A 31 -17.50 13.10 -19.02
N ALA A 32 -18.00 11.91 -18.65
CA ALA A 32 -18.55 11.64 -17.32
C ALA A 32 -17.44 11.64 -16.25
N THR A 33 -16.31 11.00 -16.55
CA THR A 33 -15.18 10.90 -15.61
C THR A 33 -14.50 12.25 -15.36
N LYS A 34 -14.44 13.13 -16.37
CA LYS A 34 -13.89 14.50 -16.21
C LYS A 34 -14.69 15.36 -15.23
N ASN A 35 -16.01 15.19 -15.21
CA ASN A 35 -16.90 15.88 -14.25
C ASN A 35 -16.78 15.28 -12.84
N LEU A 36 -16.61 13.97 -12.74
CA LEU A 36 -16.43 13.27 -11.45
C LEU A 36 -15.04 13.48 -10.84
N ARG A 37 -14.03 13.91 -11.61
CA ARG A 37 -12.65 14.12 -11.17
C ARG A 37 -12.53 14.92 -9.86
N ARG A 38 -13.36 15.96 -9.69
CA ARG A 38 -13.32 16.80 -8.47
C ARG A 38 -13.84 16.06 -7.25
N MET A 39 -14.90 15.27 -7.41
CA MET A 39 -15.45 14.44 -6.32
C MET A 39 -14.48 13.32 -5.94
N TRP A 40 -13.88 12.66 -6.94
CA TRP A 40 -12.88 11.61 -6.70
C TRP A 40 -11.63 12.12 -5.99
N SER A 41 -11.21 13.36 -6.24
CA SER A 41 -10.08 13.96 -5.51
C SER A 41 -10.34 14.01 -3.99
N PHE A 42 -11.57 14.29 -3.56
CA PHE A 42 -11.93 14.26 -2.14
C PHE A 42 -11.87 12.83 -1.58
N THR A 43 -12.41 11.86 -2.31
CA THR A 43 -12.34 10.45 -1.92
C THR A 43 -10.89 9.95 -1.83
N SER A 44 -10.01 10.35 -2.76
CA SER A 44 -8.58 10.02 -2.71
C SER A 44 -7.88 10.58 -1.47
N VAL A 45 -8.16 11.84 -1.12
CA VAL A 45 -7.57 12.48 0.07
C VAL A 45 -8.06 11.81 1.35
N LEU A 46 -9.35 11.46 1.43
CA LEU A 46 -9.89 10.70 2.56
C LEU A 46 -9.23 9.32 2.67
N LEU A 47 -9.06 8.59 1.56
CA LEU A 47 -8.41 7.29 1.56
C LEU A 47 -6.95 7.39 2.03
N LEU A 48 -6.21 8.39 1.54
CA LEU A 48 -4.83 8.67 1.97
C LEU A 48 -4.74 9.02 3.46
N SER A 49 -5.71 9.76 4.01
CA SER A 49 -5.71 10.09 5.44
C SER A 49 -5.85 8.85 6.34
N ILE A 50 -6.62 7.86 5.89
CA ILE A 50 -6.79 6.59 6.58
C ILE A 50 -5.49 5.78 6.50
N ASP A 51 -4.89 5.71 5.30
CA ASP A 51 -3.61 5.04 5.08
C ASP A 51 -2.50 5.61 5.98
N MET A 52 -2.44 6.93 6.09
CA MET A 52 -1.44 7.60 6.92
C MET A 52 -1.65 7.33 8.41
N THR A 53 -2.90 7.26 8.86
CA THR A 53 -3.21 6.89 10.26
C THR A 53 -2.78 5.46 10.56
N PHE A 54 -2.98 4.54 9.60
CA PHE A 54 -2.55 3.16 9.74
C PHE A 54 -1.02 3.02 9.77
N SER A 55 -0.32 3.75 8.90
CA SER A 55 1.15 3.81 8.86
C SER A 55 1.72 4.29 10.20
N VAL A 56 1.24 5.41 10.73
CA VAL A 56 1.71 5.95 12.03
C VAL A 56 1.50 4.96 13.18
N ASN A 57 0.37 4.28 13.22
CA ASN A 57 0.10 3.27 14.25
C ASN A 57 1.10 2.09 14.17
N LEU A 58 1.42 1.65 12.95
CA LEU A 58 2.44 0.62 12.72
C LEU A 58 3.83 1.08 13.19
N SER A 59 4.22 2.32 12.89
CA SER A 59 5.51 2.88 13.31
C SER A 59 5.63 2.98 14.83
N ILE A 60 4.56 3.38 15.53
CA ILE A 60 4.52 3.40 17.00
C ILE A 60 4.69 1.98 17.56
N HIS A 61 4.01 0.99 17.00
CA HIS A 61 4.17 -0.39 17.41
C HIS A 61 5.60 -0.90 17.20
N GLN A 62 6.25 -0.44 16.15
CA GLN A 62 7.59 -0.88 15.81
C GLN A 62 8.68 -0.27 16.70
N ILE A 63 8.55 1.01 17.06
CA ILE A 63 9.44 1.67 18.04
C ILE A 63 9.34 0.98 19.41
N ASN A 64 8.15 0.52 19.80
CA ASN A 64 7.94 -0.17 21.07
C ASN A 64 8.45 -1.63 21.08
N SER A 65 8.55 -2.29 19.92
CA SER A 65 8.90 -3.71 19.82
C SER A 65 10.29 -3.99 19.24
N SER A 66 10.94 -2.99 18.60
CA SER A 66 12.31 -3.02 18.03
C SER A 66 12.65 -4.28 17.20
N SER A 67 11.64 -4.96 16.66
CA SER A 67 11.82 -6.21 15.92
C SER A 67 11.71 -5.95 14.43
N ILE A 68 12.71 -6.46 13.70
CA ILE A 68 12.77 -6.43 12.25
C ILE A 68 11.95 -7.62 11.74
N TYR A 69 10.89 -7.33 10.98
CA TYR A 69 10.08 -8.35 10.32
C TYR A 69 10.44 -8.38 8.84
N GLN A 70 10.87 -9.55 8.36
CA GLN A 70 11.15 -9.77 6.95
C GLN A 70 10.16 -10.80 6.42
N TYR A 71 9.38 -10.41 5.42
CA TYR A 71 8.52 -11.32 4.68
C TYR A 71 9.04 -11.42 3.25
N VAL A 72 9.35 -12.63 2.80
CA VAL A 72 9.88 -12.89 1.46
C VAL A 72 9.02 -13.95 0.78
N TRP A 73 8.68 -13.68 -0.47
CA TRP A 73 7.91 -14.56 -1.34
C TRP A 73 8.67 -14.72 -2.67
N SER A 74 8.85 -15.96 -3.13
CA SER A 74 9.47 -16.23 -4.43
C SER A 74 8.47 -15.98 -5.57
N TRP A 75 8.70 -14.94 -6.38
CA TRP A 75 7.85 -14.55 -7.50
C TRP A 75 8.05 -15.45 -8.73
N THR A 76 9.31 -15.74 -9.08
CA THR A 76 9.66 -16.67 -10.16
C THR A 76 10.69 -17.66 -9.64
N ILE A 77 10.43 -18.95 -9.78
CA ILE A 77 11.36 -20.02 -9.40
C ILE A 77 11.78 -20.75 -10.68
N ASN A 78 13.07 -20.70 -10.99
CA ASN A 78 13.73 -21.56 -11.97
C ASN A 78 14.73 -22.46 -11.25
N ASN A 79 15.11 -23.59 -11.86
CA ASN A 79 15.92 -24.65 -11.22
C ASN A 79 17.17 -24.13 -10.48
N ASP A 80 17.79 -23.04 -10.97
CA ASP A 80 19.00 -22.45 -10.37
C ASP A 80 18.81 -21.00 -9.89
N PHE A 81 17.62 -20.41 -10.02
CA PHE A 81 17.38 -18.99 -9.70
C PHE A 81 15.98 -18.75 -9.16
N SER A 82 15.88 -18.21 -7.94
CA SER A 82 14.65 -17.68 -7.37
C SER A 82 14.69 -16.15 -7.39
N LEU A 83 13.69 -15.53 -8.01
CA LEU A 83 13.44 -14.10 -7.86
C LEU A 83 12.53 -13.90 -6.65
N GLU A 84 13.09 -13.39 -5.56
CA GLU A 84 12.41 -13.18 -4.29
C GLU A 84 11.94 -11.73 -4.16
N PHE A 85 10.62 -11.56 -4.02
CA PHE A 85 9.98 -10.28 -3.69
C PHE A 85 9.55 -10.32 -2.23
N GLY A 86 9.80 -9.25 -1.50
CA GLY A 86 9.45 -9.20 -0.09
C GLY A 86 9.33 -7.78 0.40
N TYR A 87 8.93 -7.65 1.66
CA TYR A 87 8.96 -6.40 2.39
C TYR A 87 9.73 -6.60 3.69
N LEU A 88 10.56 -5.60 3.99
CA LEU A 88 11.30 -5.51 5.22
C LEU A 88 10.64 -4.39 6.03
N ILE A 89 10.11 -4.73 7.19
CA ILE A 89 9.60 -3.77 8.15
C ILE A 89 10.66 -3.59 9.22
N ASP A 90 11.38 -2.49 9.11
CA ASP A 90 12.34 -1.97 10.06
C ASP A 90 11.95 -0.55 10.49
N PRO A 91 12.33 -0.08 11.69
CA PRO A 91 12.18 1.31 12.11
C PRO A 91 12.56 2.36 11.06
N LEU A 92 13.55 2.12 10.18
CA LEU A 92 13.89 3.06 9.11
C LEU A 92 12.85 3.11 7.99
N THR A 93 12.29 1.96 7.61
CA THR A 93 11.23 1.86 6.59
C THR A 93 9.88 2.38 7.05
N SER A 94 9.61 2.37 8.36
CA SER A 94 8.33 2.83 8.93
C SER A 94 8.27 4.33 9.25
N ILE A 95 9.38 5.06 9.08
CA ILE A 95 9.42 6.53 9.24
C ILE A 95 9.04 7.27 7.94
N LYS A 96 9.03 6.59 6.80
CA LYS A 96 8.86 7.21 5.47
C LYS A 96 7.40 7.23 5.02
#